data_AF-J3D8B9-F1
#
_entry.id   AF-J3D8B9-F1
#
_cell.length_a   1.000
_cell.length_b   1.000
_cell.length_c   1.000
_cell.angle_alpha   90.00
_cell.angle_beta   90.00
_cell.angle_gamma   90.00
#
_symmetry.space_group_name_H-M   'P 1'
#
loop_
_entity.id
_entity.type
_entity.pdbx_description
1 polymer ?
#
loop_
_entity_poly.entity_id
_entity_poly.type
_entity_poly.pdbx_seq_one_letter_code
_entity_poly.pdbx_strand_id
1 'polypeptide(L)'
;MSSFLSAREVCQRLRDAALGVLPFKVCEPPAASGLVAVEIEGWRLLLDFEGGRLHHCEQARSGDGQEGALDTWQRYGTDPVSLLSTWELAQIEGLLTDCLSALTQVEKVGVVTAVAHIPE
;
A
#
# COMPACT_ATOMS: atom_id res chain seq x y z
N MET A 1 -10.66 -23.58 -6.22
CA MET A 1 -11.43 -22.50 -6.88
C MET A 1 -10.60 -21.25 -6.72
N SER A 2 -9.95 -20.79 -7.79
CA SER A 2 -9.09 -19.60 -7.75
C SER A 2 -9.99 -18.36 -7.71
N SER A 3 -10.50 -18.03 -6.53
CA SER A 3 -11.26 -16.80 -6.31
C SER A 3 -10.27 -15.65 -6.24
N PHE A 4 -10.18 -14.88 -7.33
CA PHE A 4 -9.49 -13.59 -7.33
C PHE A 4 -10.08 -12.68 -6.26
N LEU A 5 -9.25 -11.79 -5.71
CA LEU A 5 -9.73 -10.79 -4.76
C LEU A 5 -10.70 -9.85 -5.44
N SER A 6 -11.88 -9.68 -4.85
CA SER A 6 -12.87 -8.71 -5.32
C SER A 6 -12.55 -7.31 -4.80
N ALA A 7 -12.95 -6.28 -5.53
CA ALA A 7 -12.82 -4.89 -5.09
C ALA A 7 -13.45 -4.63 -3.71
N ARG A 8 -14.52 -5.35 -3.37
CA ARG A 8 -15.15 -5.27 -2.04
C ARG A 8 -14.24 -5.76 -0.92
N GLU A 9 -13.52 -6.86 -1.13
CA GLU A 9 -12.60 -7.41 -0.12
C GLU A 9 -11.46 -6.43 0.13
N VAL A 10 -10.88 -5.88 -0.94
CA VAL A 10 -9.82 -4.87 -0.86
C VAL A 10 -10.31 -3.59 -0.19
N CYS A 11 -11.50 -3.09 -0.57
CA CYS A 11 -12.13 -1.95 0.08
C CYS A 11 -12.32 -2.16 1.59
N GLN A 12 -12.70 -3.36 2.03
CA GLN A 12 -12.86 -3.64 3.45
C GLN A 12 -11.52 -3.63 4.20
N ARG A 13 -10.47 -4.22 3.62
CA ARG A 13 -9.12 -4.15 4.21
C ARG A 13 -8.60 -2.72 4.33
N LEU A 14 -8.80 -1.90 3.30
CA LEU A 14 -8.45 -0.47 3.35
C LEU A 14 -9.26 0.27 4.43
N ARG A 15 -10.54 -0.02 4.56
CA ARG A 15 -11.41 0.54 5.61
C ARG A 15 -10.94 0.16 7.01
N ASP A 16 -10.64 -1.11 7.24
CA ASP A 16 -10.11 -1.58 8.52
C ASP A 16 -8.77 -0.89 8.87
N ALA A 17 -7.89 -0.69 7.89
CA ALA A 17 -6.65 0.07 8.08
C ALA A 17 -6.91 1.56 8.36
N ALA A 18 -7.85 2.20 7.66
CA ALA A 18 -8.23 3.60 7.86
C ALA A 18 -8.79 3.87 9.26
N LEU A 19 -9.55 2.90 9.80
CA LEU A 19 -10.08 2.89 11.15
C LEU A 19 -9.02 2.58 12.22
N GLY A 20 -7.82 2.16 11.82
CA GLY A 20 -6.76 1.71 12.74
C GLY A 20 -7.03 0.35 13.37
N VAL A 21 -7.95 -0.45 12.78
CA VAL A 21 -8.24 -1.82 13.21
C VAL A 21 -7.10 -2.76 12.79
N LEU A 22 -6.60 -2.59 11.57
CA LEU A 22 -5.49 -3.37 11.03
C LEU A 22 -4.20 -2.53 10.98
N PRO A 23 -3.03 -3.15 11.24
CA PRO A 23 -1.76 -2.46 11.11
C PRO A 23 -1.50 -2.12 9.65
N PHE A 24 -1.27 -0.85 9.37
CA PHE A 24 -0.91 -0.34 8.05
C PHE A 24 0.59 -0.04 8.01
N LYS A 25 1.30 -0.65 7.06
CA LYS A 25 2.74 -0.45 6.92
C LYS A 25 3.10 -0.20 5.46
N VAL A 26 3.85 0.86 5.19
CA VAL A 26 4.46 1.04 3.86
C VAL A 26 5.69 0.14 3.75
N CYS A 27 5.70 -0.75 2.76
CA CYS A 27 6.83 -1.60 2.44
C CYS A 27 7.82 -0.91 1.52
N GLU A 28 7.32 -0.26 0.48
CA GLU A 28 8.14 0.39 -0.55
C GLU A 28 7.59 1.78 -0.83
N PRO A 29 8.46 2.81 -0.91
CA PRO A 29 8.04 4.17 -1.25
C PRO A 29 7.48 4.25 -2.67
N PRO A 30 6.74 5.32 -3.03
CA PRO A 30 6.23 5.50 -4.38
C PRO A 30 7.39 5.49 -5.38
N ALA A 31 7.36 4.54 -6.32
CA ALA A 31 8.32 4.46 -7.40
C ALA A 31 8.19 5.67 -8.35
N ALA A 32 9.02 5.75 -9.39
CA ALA A 32 8.91 6.79 -10.43
C ALA A 32 7.52 6.83 -11.11
N SER A 33 6.74 5.75 -10.99
CA SER A 33 5.37 5.65 -11.48
C SER A 33 4.30 6.17 -10.52
N GLY A 34 4.64 6.59 -9.29
CA GLY A 34 3.66 6.99 -8.26
C GLY A 34 3.06 5.83 -7.46
N LEU A 35 3.58 4.61 -7.63
CA LEU A 35 3.03 3.40 -7.01
C LEU A 35 3.74 3.08 -5.69
N VAL A 36 2.98 3.06 -4.60
CA VAL A 36 3.44 2.71 -3.25
C VAL A 36 2.99 1.30 -2.87
N ALA A 37 3.91 0.49 -2.36
CA ALA A 37 3.60 -0.85 -1.89
C ALA A 37 3.37 -0.82 -0.37
N VAL A 38 2.22 -1.32 0.07
CA VAL A 38 1.81 -1.36 1.47
C VAL A 38 1.44 -2.77 1.91
N GLU A 39 1.61 -3.04 3.18
CA GLU A 39 1.23 -4.28 3.83
C GLU A 39 0.19 -4.03 4.93
N ILE A 40 -0.88 -4.81 4.91
CA ILE A 40 -2.00 -4.74 5.87
C ILE A 40 -2.30 -6.16 6.36
N GLU A 41 -1.90 -6.51 7.57
CA GLU A 41 -2.16 -7.85 8.16
C GLU A 41 -1.77 -9.02 7.20
N GLY A 42 -0.60 -8.92 6.58
CA GLY A 42 -0.12 -9.93 5.61
C GLY A 42 -0.70 -9.81 4.19
N TRP A 43 -1.57 -8.83 3.94
CA TRP A 43 -2.00 -8.46 2.60
C TRP A 43 -1.02 -7.46 2.01
N ARG A 44 -0.64 -7.63 0.74
CA ARG A 44 0.22 -6.69 0.02
C ARG A 44 -0.57 -5.96 -1.03
N LEU A 45 -0.64 -4.64 -0.94
CA LEU A 45 -1.37 -3.80 -1.86
C LEU A 45 -0.44 -2.81 -2.54
N LEU A 46 -0.67 -2.60 -3.83
CA LEU A 46 -0.02 -1.60 -4.65
C LEU A 46 -1.04 -0.49 -4.92
N LEU A 47 -0.73 0.69 -4.41
CA LEU A 47 -1.61 1.85 -4.43
C LEU A 47 -0.98 2.94 -5.29
N ASP A 48 -1.77 3.59 -6.13
CA ASP A 48 -1.34 4.77 -6.89
C ASP A 48 -1.52 6.02 -6.02
N PHE A 49 -0.39 6.50 -5.50
CA PHE A 49 -0.33 7.63 -4.58
C PHE A 49 0.63 8.70 -5.13
N GLU A 50 0.05 9.79 -5.63
CA GLU A 50 0.77 10.90 -6.24
C GLU A 50 0.29 12.21 -5.62
N GLY A 51 1.21 13.15 -5.37
CA GLY A 51 0.85 14.48 -4.89
C GLY A 51 0.09 14.52 -3.55
N GLY A 52 0.20 13.47 -2.73
CA GLY A 52 -0.54 13.37 -1.46
C GLY A 52 -1.95 12.78 -1.60
N ARG A 53 -2.30 12.23 -2.77
CA ARG A 53 -3.64 11.71 -3.06
C ARG A 53 -3.62 10.26 -3.52
N LEU A 54 -4.58 9.48 -3.02
CA LEU A 54 -4.79 8.09 -3.43
C LEU A 54 -5.77 8.06 -4.61
N HIS A 55 -5.29 7.65 -5.79
CA HIS A 55 -6.10 7.62 -7.01
C HIS A 55 -6.82 6.28 -7.18
N HIS A 56 -6.05 5.18 -7.18
CA HIS A 56 -6.58 3.84 -7.39
C HIS A 56 -5.68 2.77 -6.76
N CYS A 57 -6.22 1.55 -6.64
CA CYS A 57 -5.42 0.39 -6.26
C CYS A 57 -5.05 -0.34 -7.55
N GLU A 58 -3.76 -0.44 -7.82
CA GLU A 58 -3.23 -1.17 -8.97
C GLU A 58 -3.36 -2.67 -8.77
N GLN A 59 -2.93 -3.17 -7.61
CA GLN A 59 -2.88 -4.59 -7.31
C GLN A 59 -3.09 -4.83 -5.81
N ALA A 60 -3.65 -5.98 -5.46
CA ALA A 60 -3.77 -6.45 -4.09
C ALA A 60 -3.54 -7.96 -4.06
N ARG A 61 -2.83 -8.42 -3.03
CA ARG A 61 -2.57 -9.84 -2.74
C ARG A 61 -2.91 -10.10 -1.29
N SER A 62 -3.72 -11.10 -1.04
CA SER A 62 -4.05 -11.59 0.30
C SER A 62 -2.97 -12.53 0.81
N GLY A 63 -2.86 -12.65 2.13
CA GLY A 63 -1.98 -13.62 2.78
C GLY A 63 -2.31 -15.08 2.42
N ASP A 64 -3.52 -15.35 1.93
CA ASP A 64 -3.95 -16.68 1.45
C ASP A 64 -3.44 -17.01 0.04
N GLY A 65 -2.80 -16.04 -0.65
CA GLY A 65 -2.33 -16.19 -2.03
C GLY A 65 -3.35 -15.80 -3.09
N GLN A 66 -4.50 -15.25 -2.69
CA GLN A 66 -5.46 -14.66 -3.60
C GLN A 66 -4.94 -13.30 -4.10
N GLU A 67 -5.15 -13.01 -5.38
CA GLU A 67 -4.68 -11.79 -6.02
C GLU A 67 -5.83 -11.09 -6.73
N GLY A 68 -5.79 -9.76 -6.77
CA GLY A 68 -6.70 -8.93 -7.54
C GLY A 68 -5.92 -7.76 -8.12
N ALA A 69 -6.25 -7.38 -9.35
CA ALA A 69 -5.61 -6.27 -10.03
C ALA A 69 -6.67 -5.33 -10.59
N LEU A 70 -6.27 -4.08 -10.84
CA LEU A 70 -7.09 -3.04 -11.41
C LEU A 70 -7.77 -3.51 -12.70
N ASP A 71 -7.04 -4.17 -13.61
CA ASP A 71 -7.58 -4.74 -14.85
C ASP A 71 -8.78 -5.69 -14.58
N THR A 72 -8.67 -6.51 -13.53
CA THR A 72 -9.73 -7.44 -13.13
C THR A 72 -10.93 -6.69 -12.58
N TRP A 73 -10.73 -5.67 -11.75
CA TRP A 73 -11.82 -4.90 -11.13
C TRP A 73 -12.51 -3.94 -12.10
N GLN A 74 -11.76 -3.32 -13.01
CA GLN A 74 -12.29 -2.46 -14.07
C GLN A 74 -13.21 -3.22 -15.02
N ARG A 75 -12.95 -4.51 -15.26
CA ARG A 75 -13.89 -5.38 -16.02
C ARG A 75 -15.28 -5.44 -15.38
N TYR A 76 -15.36 -5.33 -14.05
CA TYR A 76 -16.62 -5.25 -13.30
C TYR A 76 -17.03 -3.80 -12.98
N GLY A 77 -16.29 -2.80 -13.48
CA GLY A 77 -16.54 -1.37 -13.26
C GLY A 77 -16.54 -0.97 -11.77
N THR A 78 -15.80 -1.70 -10.93
CA THR A 78 -15.85 -1.51 -9.48
C THR A 78 -14.45 -1.28 -8.94
N ASP A 79 -14.07 -0.02 -8.72
CA ASP A 79 -12.78 0.32 -8.11
C ASP A 79 -12.84 0.24 -6.58
N PRO A 80 -11.89 -0.45 -5.92
CA PRO A 80 -11.89 -0.58 -4.47
C PRO A 80 -11.72 0.78 -3.76
N VAL A 81 -10.96 1.71 -4.36
CA VAL A 81 -10.74 3.05 -3.81
C VAL A 81 -12.00 3.92 -3.95
N SER A 82 -12.73 3.79 -5.05
CA SER A 82 -14.02 4.50 -5.26
C SER A 82 -15.13 4.03 -4.31
N LEU A 83 -15.01 2.85 -3.70
CA LEU A 83 -15.93 2.34 -2.69
C LEU A 83 -15.66 2.89 -1.28
N LEU A 84 -14.50 3.53 -1.07
CA LEU A 84 -14.18 4.17 0.20
C LEU A 84 -14.91 5.50 0.32
N SER A 85 -15.32 5.83 1.54
CA SER A 85 -15.84 7.18 1.85
C SER A 85 -14.69 8.19 1.82
N THR A 86 -15.00 9.46 1.57
CA THR A 86 -14.01 10.55 1.56
C THR A 86 -13.15 10.59 2.84
N TRP A 87 -13.76 10.32 4.00
CA TRP A 87 -13.03 10.26 5.27
C TRP A 87 -12.02 9.09 5.32
N GLU A 88 -12.41 7.93 4.84
CA GLU A 88 -11.57 6.71 4.86
C GLU A 88 -10.38 6.87 3.93
N LEU A 89 -10.63 7.47 2.76
CA LEU A 89 -9.60 7.81 1.79
C LEU A 89 -8.59 8.81 2.38
N ALA A 90 -9.07 9.89 3.00
CA ALA A 90 -8.20 10.89 3.65
C ALA A 90 -7.35 10.31 4.80
N GLN A 91 -7.89 9.35 5.56
CA GLN A 91 -7.14 8.65 6.61
C GLN A 91 -5.99 7.81 6.03
N ILE A 92 -6.25 7.07 4.96
CA ILE A 92 -5.19 6.28 4.27
C ILE A 92 -4.14 7.22 3.66
N GLU A 93 -4.54 8.31 3.01
CA GLU A 93 -3.61 9.31 2.46
C GLU A 93 -2.72 9.91 3.57
N GLY A 94 -3.29 10.18 4.75
CA GLY A 94 -2.54 10.63 5.92
C GLY A 94 -1.53 9.60 6.41
N LEU A 95 -1.93 8.33 6.54
CA LEU A 95 -1.05 7.22 6.94
C LEU A 95 0.09 7.00 5.95
N LEU A 96 -0.20 7.07 4.65
CA LEU A 96 0.80 7.00 3.59
C LEU A 96 1.80 8.15 3.73
N THR A 97 1.31 9.39 3.84
CA THR A 97 2.17 10.57 3.95
C THR A 97 3.07 10.50 5.19
N ASP A 98 2.51 10.15 6.35
CA ASP A 98 3.26 10.01 7.60
C ASP A 98 4.35 8.93 7.49
N CYS A 99 3.99 7.74 7.01
CA CYS A 99 4.91 6.62 6.89
C CYS A 99 6.00 6.86 5.82
N LEU A 100 5.66 7.51 4.70
CA LEU A 100 6.61 7.90 3.67
C LEU A 100 7.60 8.97 4.16
N SER A 101 7.13 9.92 4.98
CA SER A 101 7.98 10.86 5.70
C SER A 101 8.96 10.14 6.63
N ALA A 102 8.49 9.10 7.34
CA ALA A 102 9.34 8.30 8.22
C ALA A 102 10.38 7.48 7.43
N LEU A 103 10.02 6.92 6.26
CA LEU A 103 10.92 6.13 5.41
C LEU A 103 12.03 6.99 4.77
N THR A 104 11.72 8.22 4.37
CA THR A 104 12.74 9.16 3.87
C THR A 104 13.72 9.62 4.96
N GLN A 105 13.34 9.54 6.25
CA GLN A 105 14.22 9.90 7.36
C GLN A 105 15.22 8.79 7.72
N VAL A 106 14.88 7.51 7.52
CA VAL A 106 15.77 6.37 7.85
C VAL A 106 16.91 6.18 6.85
N GLU A 107 16.77 6.57 5.58
CA GLU A 107 17.88 6.54 4.60
C GLU A 107 19.04 7.48 4.98
N LYS A 108 18.79 8.49 5.81
CA LYS A 108 19.84 9.39 6.34
C LYS A 108 20.63 8.79 7.50
N VAL A 109 20.15 7.73 8.14
CA VAL A 109 20.78 7.07 9.30
C VAL A 109 21.44 5.73 8.91
N GLY A 110 21.21 5.24 7.68
CA GLY A 110 21.64 3.90 7.22
C GLY A 110 22.91 3.81 6.37
N VAL A 111 23.61 4.90 6.03
CA VAL A 111 24.97 4.83 5.45
C VAL A 111 26.01 4.96 6.55
N VAL A 112 25.90 4.13 7.59
CA VAL A 112 26.98 3.86 8.57
C VAL A 112 26.94 2.40 8.99
N THR A 113 27.37 1.48 8.11
CA THR A 113 28.10 0.24 8.47
C THR A 113 28.13 -0.69 7.26
N ALA A 114 29.20 -0.60 6.48
CA ALA A 114 29.88 -1.75 5.86
C ALA A 114 31.18 -1.26 5.22
N VAL A 115 32.08 -0.69 6.03
CA VAL A 115 33.52 -0.80 5.75
C VAL A 115 34.10 -1.69 6.84
N ALA A 116 33.88 -2.99 6.70
CA ALA A 116 34.73 -3.96 7.38
C ALA A 116 36.05 -3.99 6.60
N HIS A 117 36.90 -3.08 7.06
CA HIS A 117 38.32 -3.00 6.80
C HIS A 117 38.95 -4.40 6.84
N ILE A 118 39.57 -4.79 5.73
CA ILE A 118 40.58 -5.86 5.65
C ILE A 118 41.88 -5.27 6.22
N PRO A 119 42.52 -5.90 7.23
CA PRO A 119 43.95 -5.79 7.41
C PRO A 119 44.66 -7.09 6.98
N GLU A 120 45.65 -6.87 6.11
CA GLU A 120 46.88 -7.62 5.76
C GLU A 120 47.02 -9.12 6.08
#